data_AF-A0A740RLV5-F1
#
_entry.id   AF-A0A740RLV5-F1
#
_cell.length_a   1.000
_cell.length_b   1.000
_cell.length_c   1.000
_cell.angle_alpha   90.00
_cell.angle_beta   90.00
_cell.angle_gamma   90.00
#
_symmetry.space_group_name_H-M   'P 1'
#
loop_
_entity.id
_entity.type
_entity.pdbx_description
1 polymer ?
#
loop_
_entity_poly.entity_id
_entity_poly.type
_entity_poly.pdbx_seq_one_letter_code
_entity_poly.pdbx_strand_id
1 'polypeptide(L)'
;MNIDKRALREVAERATQGPWEMEQENIWFTDEDGYTKHLAYVEQGDDVDDKQDHYNTAYIAAANPATMLALLDELEHYKSREERVTKLVLDNSTSWDALYKKLEAAEKRIAELEARTVNLPKRSVGEVMHMSGFSRDYAEGWCAGNDNAIHEIRIAGIKVKGE
;
A
#
# COMPACT_ATOMS: atom_id res chain seq x y z
N MET A 1 -24.27 -4.04 -19.71
CA MET A 1 -23.86 -3.67 -21.09
C MET A 1 -22.35 -3.72 -21.16
N ASN A 2 -21.77 -4.46 -22.11
CA ASN A 2 -20.32 -4.50 -22.31
C ASN A 2 -19.97 -3.57 -23.50
N ILE A 3 -19.17 -2.55 -23.26
CA ILE A 3 -18.80 -1.57 -24.29
C ILE A 3 -17.45 -2.00 -24.88
N ASP A 4 -17.41 -2.23 -26.19
CA ASP A 4 -16.16 -2.46 -26.90
C ASP A 4 -15.38 -1.15 -27.07
N LYS A 5 -14.54 -0.84 -26.07
CA LYS A 5 -13.74 0.39 -26.04
C LYS A 5 -12.73 0.47 -27.18
N ARG A 6 -12.24 -0.67 -27.68
CA ARG A 6 -11.28 -0.70 -28.78
C ARG A 6 -11.98 -0.35 -30.08
N ALA A 7 -13.14 -0.96 -30.34
CA ALA A 7 -13.95 -0.60 -31.50
C ALA A 7 -14.37 0.88 -31.45
N LEU A 8 -14.75 1.39 -30.28
CA LEU A 8 -15.07 2.83 -30.10
C LEU A 8 -13.87 3.74 -30.37
N ARG A 9 -12.67 3.37 -29.92
CA ARG A 9 -11.44 4.12 -30.23
C ARG A 9 -11.18 4.14 -31.73
N GLU A 10 -11.25 2.98 -32.39
CA GLU A 10 -10.99 2.86 -33.83
C GLU A 10 -11.96 3.70 -34.68
N VAL A 11 -13.24 3.79 -34.31
CA VAL A 11 -14.18 4.67 -35.02
C VAL A 11 -13.96 6.15 -34.71
N ALA A 12 -13.58 6.49 -33.48
CA ALA A 12 -13.29 7.87 -33.10
C ALA A 12 -12.01 8.40 -33.79
N GLU A 13 -10.95 7.58 -33.88
CA GLU A 13 -9.71 7.96 -34.59
C GLU A 13 -9.92 8.20 -36.08
N ARG A 14 -10.88 7.49 -36.71
CA ARG A 14 -11.18 7.63 -38.14
C ARG A 14 -12.15 8.76 -38.46
N ALA A 15 -12.94 9.20 -37.48
CA ALA A 15 -13.90 10.28 -37.66
C ALA A 15 -13.19 11.65 -37.68
N THR A 16 -13.88 12.67 -38.18
CA THR A 16 -13.39 14.06 -38.14
C THR A 16 -13.16 14.47 -36.69
N GLN A 17 -11.95 14.90 -36.36
CA GLN A 17 -11.65 15.35 -35.00
C GLN A 17 -12.38 16.64 -34.65
N GLY A 18 -12.66 16.82 -33.36
CA GLY A 18 -13.27 18.03 -32.82
C GLY A 18 -12.31 19.23 -32.75
N PRO A 19 -12.78 20.40 -32.28
CA PRO A 19 -14.13 20.62 -31.74
C PRO A 19 -15.20 20.61 -32.83
N TRP A 20 -16.36 20.04 -32.50
CA TRP A 20 -17.56 20.16 -33.32
C TRP A 20 -18.46 21.22 -32.71
N GLU A 21 -19.03 22.06 -33.56
CA GLU A 21 -19.99 23.10 -33.19
C GLU A 21 -21.37 22.76 -33.75
N MET A 22 -22.40 23.37 -33.16
CA MET A 22 -23.78 23.21 -33.59
C MET A 22 -24.44 24.58 -33.76
N GLU A 23 -25.07 24.80 -34.91
CA GLU A 23 -25.90 25.96 -35.20
C GLU A 23 -27.11 25.53 -36.02
N GLN A 24 -28.32 25.96 -35.62
CA GLN A 24 -29.58 25.60 -36.29
C GLN A 24 -29.69 24.09 -36.56
N GLU A 25 -29.45 23.28 -35.52
CA GLU A 25 -29.54 21.82 -35.57
C GLU A 25 -28.58 21.15 -36.58
N ASN A 26 -27.58 21.89 -37.10
CA ASN A 26 -26.54 21.37 -37.98
C ASN A 26 -25.21 21.29 -37.24
N ILE A 27 -24.47 20.21 -37.46
CA ILE A 27 -23.16 19.99 -36.85
C ILE A 27 -22.08 20.29 -37.87
N TRP A 28 -21.07 21.06 -37.46
CA TRP A 28 -19.97 21.49 -38.32
C TRP A 28 -18.66 21.60 -37.53
N PHE A 29 -17.55 21.78 -38.25
CA PHE A 29 -16.24 22.09 -37.67
C PHE A 29 -15.50 23.09 -38.55
N THR A 30 -14.53 23.78 -37.97
CA THR A 30 -13.58 24.62 -38.71
C THR A 30 -12.31 23.81 -39.00
N ASP A 31 -11.91 23.74 -40.27
CA ASP A 31 -10.66 23.08 -40.64
C ASP A 31 -9.41 23.93 -40.35
N GLU A 32 -8.23 23.36 -40.58
CA GLU A 32 -6.93 24.02 -40.31
C GLU A 32 -6.73 25.32 -41.11
N ASP A 33 -7.43 25.45 -42.26
CA ASP A 33 -7.39 26.63 -43.12
C ASP A 33 -8.43 27.70 -42.72
N GLY A 34 -9.24 27.43 -41.69
CA GLY A 34 -10.25 28.34 -41.18
C GLY A 34 -11.62 28.24 -41.88
N TYR A 35 -11.85 27.22 -42.72
CA TYR A 35 -13.12 27.04 -43.41
C TYR A 35 -14.10 26.17 -42.60
N THR A 36 -15.34 26.63 -42.51
CA THR A 36 -16.45 25.85 -41.95
C THR A 36 -16.85 24.71 -42.88
N LYS A 37 -16.86 23.48 -42.35
CA LYS A 37 -17.28 22.27 -43.04
C LYS A 37 -18.40 21.59 -42.25
N HIS A 38 -19.50 21.31 -42.93
CA HIS A 38 -20.63 20.59 -42.33
C HIS A 38 -20.33 19.09 -42.18
N LEU A 39 -20.69 18.53 -41.03
CA LEU A 39 -20.55 17.12 -40.70
C LEU A 39 -21.88 16.37 -40.80
N ALA A 40 -22.94 16.98 -40.29
CA ALA A 40 -24.28 16.42 -40.32
C ALA A 40 -25.31 17.54 -40.45
N TYR A 41 -26.32 17.29 -41.29
CA TYR A 41 -27.54 18.09 -41.37
C TYR A 41 -28.67 17.27 -40.77
N VAL A 42 -29.42 17.85 -39.83
CA VAL A 42 -30.62 17.21 -39.30
C VAL A 42 -31.81 17.74 -40.07
N GLU A 43 -32.41 16.88 -40.88
CA GLU A 43 -33.64 17.19 -41.60
C GLU A 43 -34.83 16.94 -40.67
N GLN A 44 -35.57 18.00 -40.36
CA GLN A 44 -36.79 17.91 -39.57
C GLN A 44 -37.94 17.37 -40.43
N GLY A 45 -38.51 16.23 -40.03
CA GLY A 45 -39.76 15.72 -40.60
C GLY A 45 -41.01 16.40 -40.01
N ASP A 46 -42.21 16.03 -40.48
CA ASP A 46 -43.46 16.65 -39.98
C ASP A 46 -43.80 16.28 -38.51
N ASP A 47 -43.14 15.25 -37.94
CA ASP A 47 -43.41 14.68 -36.60
C ASP A 47 -42.19 14.80 -35.63
N VAL A 48 -41.34 15.82 -35.77
CA VAL A 48 -40.22 16.05 -34.83
C VAL A 48 -40.49 17.17 -33.83
N ASP A 49 -39.90 17.02 -32.64
CA ASP A 49 -39.86 18.05 -31.60
C ASP A 49 -38.55 18.84 -31.75
N ASP A 50 -38.65 20.07 -32.25
CA ASP A 50 -37.51 20.98 -32.48
C ASP A 50 -36.57 21.08 -31.26
N LYS A 51 -37.13 20.99 -30.04
CA LYS A 51 -36.31 21.04 -28.83
C LYS A 51 -35.48 19.78 -28.64
N GLN A 52 -36.04 18.61 -28.96
CA GLN A 52 -35.35 17.34 -28.83
C GLN A 52 -34.18 17.25 -29.82
N ASP A 53 -34.36 17.74 -31.05
CA ASP A 53 -33.32 17.75 -32.08
C ASP A 53 -32.16 18.69 -31.71
N HIS A 54 -32.48 19.85 -31.15
CA HIS A 54 -31.48 20.74 -30.58
C HIS A 54 -30.63 20.04 -29.51
N TYR A 55 -31.24 19.32 -28.56
CA TYR A 55 -30.49 18.60 -27.53
C TYR A 55 -29.68 17.43 -28.09
N ASN A 56 -30.23 16.69 -29.07
CA ASN A 56 -29.53 15.57 -29.69
C ASN A 56 -28.28 16.05 -30.45
N THR A 57 -28.40 17.11 -31.23
CA THR A 57 -27.29 17.68 -32.00
C THR A 57 -26.23 18.30 -31.09
N ALA A 58 -26.64 19.00 -30.03
CA ALA A 58 -25.73 19.48 -28.99
C ALA A 58 -24.99 18.33 -28.31
N TYR A 59 -25.69 17.24 -27.96
CA TYR A 59 -25.07 16.05 -27.37
C TYR A 59 -24.05 15.40 -28.30
N ILE A 60 -24.38 15.21 -29.58
CA ILE A 60 -23.46 14.62 -30.57
C ILE A 60 -22.23 15.51 -30.78
N ALA A 61 -22.42 16.84 -30.90
CA ALA A 61 -21.30 17.78 -31.03
C ALA A 61 -20.38 17.77 -29.80
N ALA A 62 -20.95 17.67 -28.59
CA ALA A 62 -20.17 17.54 -27.36
C ALA A 62 -19.46 16.18 -27.26
N ALA A 63 -20.14 15.09 -27.63
CA ALA A 63 -19.63 13.72 -27.67
C ALA A 63 -18.85 13.41 -28.96
N ASN A 64 -18.19 14.43 -29.53
CA ASN A 64 -17.36 14.29 -30.72
C ASN A 64 -16.18 13.32 -30.50
N PRO A 65 -15.49 12.89 -31.57
CA PRO A 65 -14.41 11.93 -31.49
C PRO A 65 -13.26 12.34 -30.57
N ALA A 66 -12.89 13.62 -30.54
CA ALA A 66 -11.82 14.10 -29.66
C ALA A 66 -12.22 13.97 -28.17
N THR A 67 -13.45 14.32 -27.83
CA THR A 67 -13.99 14.11 -26.47
C THR A 67 -14.03 12.63 -26.12
N MET A 68 -14.49 11.77 -27.03
CA MET A 68 -14.55 10.32 -26.81
C MET A 68 -13.16 9.71 -26.56
N LEU A 69 -12.15 10.10 -27.35
CA LEU A 69 -10.77 9.64 -27.17
C LEU A 69 -10.19 10.09 -25.83
N ALA A 70 -10.41 11.36 -25.45
CA ALA A 70 -9.97 11.87 -24.14
C ALA A 70 -10.59 11.07 -22.98
N LEU A 71 -11.90 10.78 -23.05
CA LEU A 71 -12.57 9.96 -22.03
C LEU A 71 -12.05 8.52 -21.99
N LEU A 72 -11.75 7.92 -23.15
CA LEU A 72 -11.16 6.58 -23.22
C LEU A 72 -9.74 6.56 -22.62
N ASP A 73 -8.92 7.57 -22.89
CA ASP A 73 -7.59 7.72 -22.31
C ASP A 73 -7.66 7.87 -20.78
N GLU A 74 -8.58 8.69 -20.26
CA GLU A 74 -8.82 8.82 -18.82
C GLU A 74 -9.21 7.47 -18.20
N LEU A 75 -10.11 6.73 -18.83
CA LEU A 75 -10.54 5.41 -18.35
C LEU A 75 -9.39 4.39 -18.33
N GLU A 76 -8.54 4.37 -19.35
CA GLU A 76 -7.35 3.51 -19.40
C GLU A 76 -6.35 3.89 -18.31
N HIS A 77 -6.15 5.19 -18.09
CA HIS A 77 -5.31 5.71 -17.01
C HIS A 77 -5.83 5.28 -15.63
N TYR A 78 -7.14 5.40 -15.36
CA TYR A 78 -7.72 4.96 -14.08
C TYR A 78 -7.59 3.46 -13.87
N LYS A 79 -7.80 2.65 -14.92
CA LYS A 79 -7.61 1.20 -14.85
C LYS A 79 -6.16 0.84 -14.52
N SER A 80 -5.19 1.47 -15.18
CA SER A 80 -3.77 1.28 -14.88
C SER A 80 -3.42 1.67 -13.43
N ARG A 81 -4.01 2.77 -12.93
CA ARG A 81 -3.84 3.18 -11.52
C ARG A 81 -4.41 2.16 -10.54
N GLU A 82 -5.59 1.61 -10.81
CA GLU A 82 -6.22 0.58 -9.98
C GLU A 82 -5.33 -0.68 -9.89
N GLU A 83 -4.79 -1.14 -11.01
CA GLU A 83 -3.86 -2.27 -11.07
C GLU A 83 -2.59 -2.02 -10.23
N ARG A 84 -2.03 -0.80 -10.32
CA ARG A 84 -0.86 -0.40 -9.52
C ARG A 84 -1.17 -0.35 -8.03
N VAL A 85 -2.32 0.20 -7.64
CA VAL A 85 -2.74 0.27 -6.22
C VAL A 85 -2.94 -1.14 -5.67
N THR A 86 -3.61 -2.02 -6.42
CA THR A 86 -3.82 -3.41 -6.04
C THR A 86 -2.49 -4.13 -5.79
N LYS A 87 -1.53 -3.95 -6.70
CA LYS A 87 -0.19 -4.52 -6.55
C LYS A 87 0.52 -3.98 -5.30
N LEU A 88 0.49 -2.67 -5.07
CA LEU A 88 1.12 -2.04 -3.90
C LEU A 88 0.51 -2.53 -2.58
N VAL A 89 -0.80 -2.76 -2.53
CA VAL A 89 -1.48 -3.31 -1.36
C VAL A 89 -1.01 -4.75 -1.08
N LEU A 90 -0.91 -5.58 -2.12
CA LEU A 90 -0.42 -6.97 -1.99
C LEU A 90 1.05 -7.03 -1.54
N ASP A 91 1.91 -6.20 -2.13
CA ASP A 91 3.33 -6.11 -1.77
C ASP A 91 3.49 -5.63 -0.32
N ASN A 92 2.71 -4.63 0.10
CA ASN A 92 2.69 -4.17 1.49
C ASN A 92 2.20 -5.26 2.45
N SER A 93 1.15 -6.00 2.11
CA SER A 93 0.65 -7.12 2.93
C SER A 93 1.74 -8.16 3.17
N THR A 94 2.48 -8.52 2.11
CA THR A 94 3.60 -9.47 2.21
C THR A 94 4.70 -8.95 3.13
N SER A 95 4.98 -7.64 3.08
CA SER A 95 5.96 -7.00 3.95
C SER A 95 5.52 -7.02 5.42
N TRP A 96 4.24 -6.72 5.70
CA TRP A 96 3.67 -6.80 7.04
C TRP A 96 3.77 -8.20 7.64
N ASP A 97 3.46 -9.25 6.88
CA ASP A 97 3.58 -10.63 7.35
C ASP A 97 5.02 -10.98 7.76
N ALA A 98 6.02 -10.52 7.00
CA ALA A 98 7.42 -10.72 7.33
C ALA A 98 7.83 -9.95 8.59
N LEU A 99 7.31 -8.72 8.78
CA LEU A 99 7.57 -7.92 9.97
C LEU A 99 6.92 -8.52 11.22
N TYR A 100 5.68 -9.00 11.12
CA TYR A 100 5.00 -9.68 12.24
C TYR A 100 5.75 -10.92 12.70
N LYS A 101 6.22 -11.77 11.77
CA LYS A 101 7.04 -12.95 12.11
C LYS A 101 8.33 -12.57 12.83
N LYS A 102 8.99 -11.48 12.39
CA LYS A 102 10.20 -10.98 13.04
C LYS A 102 9.90 -10.44 14.44
N LEU A 103 8.78 -9.73 14.60
CA LEU A 103 8.34 -9.20 15.88
C LEU A 103 8.05 -10.34 16.86
N GLU A 104 7.25 -11.33 16.46
CA GLU A 104 6.93 -12.49 17.29
C GLU A 104 8.20 -13.27 17.70
N ALA A 105 9.14 -13.46 16.76
CA ALA A 105 10.41 -14.09 17.07
C ALA A 105 11.26 -13.27 18.06
N ALA A 106 11.26 -11.94 17.94
CA ALA A 106 11.97 -11.04 18.84
C ALA A 106 11.34 -11.03 20.24
N GLU A 107 10.01 -10.96 20.34
CA GLU A 107 9.27 -11.03 21.60
C GLU A 107 9.52 -12.36 22.32
N LYS A 108 9.47 -13.47 21.58
CA LYS A 108 9.82 -14.79 22.13
C LYS A 108 11.25 -14.84 22.64
N ARG A 109 12.20 -14.23 21.91
CA ARG A 109 13.60 -14.16 22.33
C ARG A 109 13.78 -13.31 23.59
N ILE A 110 13.10 -12.17 23.69
CA ILE A 110 13.10 -11.32 24.88
C ILE A 110 12.55 -12.11 26.06
N ALA A 111 11.39 -12.75 25.92
CA ALA A 111 10.81 -13.58 26.98
C ALA A 111 11.75 -14.72 27.43
N GLU A 112 12.43 -15.37 26.49
CA GLU A 112 13.45 -16.38 26.82
C GLU A 112 14.61 -15.78 27.61
N LEU A 113 15.12 -14.60 27.22
CA LEU A 113 16.21 -13.93 27.91
C LEU A 113 15.79 -13.43 29.30
N GLU A 114 14.58 -12.89 29.45
CA GLU A 114 14.01 -12.44 30.73
C GLU A 114 13.69 -13.59 31.69
N ALA A 115 13.48 -14.80 31.16
CA ALA A 115 13.31 -16.02 31.95
C ALA A 115 14.64 -16.65 32.40
N ARG A 116 15.78 -16.32 31.75
CA ARG A 116 17.08 -16.85 32.14
C ARG A 116 17.47 -16.35 33.53
N THR A 117 18.07 -17.25 34.30
CA THR A 117 18.61 -16.95 35.62
C THR A 117 20.09 -17.30 35.67
N VAL A 118 20.88 -16.48 36.35
CA VAL A 118 22.28 -16.78 36.62
C VAL A 118 22.35 -17.84 37.70
N ASN A 119 23.04 -18.95 37.42
CA ASN A 119 23.25 -19.99 38.41
C ASN A 119 24.52 -19.72 39.19
N LEU A 120 24.38 -19.19 40.40
CA LEU A 120 25.50 -18.91 41.30
C LEU A 120 25.20 -19.55 42.68
N PRO A 121 25.58 -20.83 42.88
CA PRO A 121 25.16 -21.58 44.06
C PRO A 121 25.79 -21.01 45.33
N LYS A 122 24.98 -20.83 46.37
CA LYS A 122 25.49 -20.56 47.71
C LYS A 122 26.08 -21.82 48.31
N ARG A 123 27.23 -21.67 48.97
CA ARG A 123 27.91 -22.72 49.72
C ARG A 123 28.29 -22.19 51.09
N SER A 124 28.21 -23.04 52.09
CA SER A 124 28.70 -22.76 53.43
C SER A 124 30.23 -22.71 53.44
N VAL A 125 30.78 -21.98 54.42
CA VAL A 125 32.23 -21.91 54.65
C VAL A 125 32.82 -23.32 54.79
N GLY A 126 32.14 -24.22 55.50
CA GLY A 126 32.56 -25.62 55.65
C GLY A 126 32.68 -26.37 54.32
N GLU A 127 31.69 -26.26 53.44
CA GLU A 127 31.75 -26.87 52.10
C GLU A 127 32.93 -26.31 51.28
N VAL A 128 33.17 -24.99 51.35
CA VAL A 128 34.29 -24.36 50.65
C VAL A 128 35.62 -24.78 51.22
N MET A 129 35.76 -24.89 52.54
CA MET A 129 36.94 -25.43 53.20
C MET A 129 37.24 -26.85 52.71
N HIS A 130 36.24 -27.73 52.63
CA HIS A 130 36.43 -29.09 52.10
C HIS A 130 36.95 -29.12 50.66
N MET A 131 36.55 -28.16 49.81
CA MET A 131 37.00 -28.10 48.42
C MET A 131 38.35 -27.39 48.21
N SER A 132 38.74 -26.53 49.15
CA SER A 132 39.91 -25.63 49.01
C SER A 132 41.12 -26.03 49.85
N GLY A 133 41.08 -27.18 50.51
CA GLY A 133 42.18 -27.64 51.38
C GLY A 133 42.14 -27.05 52.79
N PHE A 134 40.94 -26.78 53.32
CA PHE A 134 40.65 -26.37 54.70
C PHE A 134 41.22 -25.01 55.16
N SER A 135 41.54 -24.11 54.23
CA SER A 135 41.84 -22.72 54.57
C SER A 135 40.55 -21.98 54.94
N ARG A 136 40.43 -21.56 56.20
CA ARG A 136 39.26 -20.82 56.68
C ARG A 136 39.18 -19.42 56.09
N ASP A 137 40.28 -18.66 56.09
CA ASP A 137 40.31 -17.29 55.57
C ASP A 137 39.97 -17.24 54.08
N TYR A 138 40.46 -18.21 53.30
CA TYR A 138 40.09 -18.36 51.89
C TYR A 138 38.60 -18.66 51.74
N ALA A 139 38.06 -19.60 52.54
CA ALA A 139 36.66 -20.00 52.43
C ALA A 139 35.69 -18.88 52.82
N GLU A 140 36.00 -18.11 53.87
CA GLU A 140 35.23 -16.93 54.25
C GLU A 140 35.28 -15.84 53.17
N GLY A 141 36.47 -15.57 52.61
CA GLY A 141 36.63 -14.62 51.50
C GLY A 141 35.87 -15.05 50.24
N TRP A 142 35.88 -16.34 49.90
CA TRP A 142 35.12 -16.87 48.76
C TRP A 142 33.61 -16.70 48.97
N CYS A 143 33.09 -17.05 50.16
CA CYS A 143 31.66 -16.90 50.47
C CYS A 143 31.23 -15.42 50.42
N ALA A 144 32.03 -14.52 51.02
CA ALA A 144 31.76 -13.08 50.99
C ALA A 144 31.79 -12.52 49.56
N GLY A 145 32.76 -12.94 48.74
CA GLY A 145 32.84 -12.56 47.32
C GLY A 145 31.64 -13.08 46.51
N ASN A 146 31.19 -14.31 46.79
CA ASN A 146 30.01 -14.91 46.14
C ASN A 146 28.72 -14.16 46.51
N ASP A 147 28.54 -13.80 47.79
CA ASP A 147 27.40 -12.99 48.22
C ASP A 147 27.41 -11.59 47.59
N ASN A 148 28.59 -10.96 47.49
CA ASN A 148 28.74 -9.67 46.81
C ASN A 148 28.39 -9.77 45.31
N ALA A 149 28.88 -10.81 44.62
CA ALA A 149 28.53 -11.04 43.22
C ALA A 149 27.01 -11.23 43.02
N ILE A 150 26.35 -12.00 43.89
CA ILE A 150 24.89 -12.16 43.86
C ILE A 150 24.20 -10.80 44.07
N HIS A 151 24.68 -9.98 44.99
CA HIS A 151 24.13 -8.65 45.26
C HIS A 151 24.22 -7.73 44.03
N GLU A 152 25.38 -7.62 43.42
CA GLU A 152 25.60 -6.78 42.23
C GLU A 152 24.78 -7.24 41.02
N ILE A 153 24.68 -8.55 40.79
CA ILE A 153 23.84 -9.11 39.71
C ILE A 153 22.37 -8.72 39.89
N ARG A 154 21.88 -8.70 41.14
CA ARG A 154 20.51 -8.29 41.46
C ARG A 154 20.30 -6.79 41.29
N ILE A 155 21.27 -5.96 41.67
CA ILE A 155 21.22 -4.51 41.42
C ILE A 155 21.11 -4.22 39.93
N ALA A 156 21.77 -5.02 39.09
CA ALA A 156 21.67 -4.93 37.63
C ALA A 156 20.32 -5.44 37.06
N GLY A 157 19.38 -5.90 37.90
CA GLY A 157 18.06 -6.40 37.49
C GLY A 157 18.08 -7.81 36.89
N ILE A 158 19.16 -8.58 37.08
CA ILE A 158 19.31 -9.93 36.55
C ILE A 158 18.91 -10.94 37.63
N LYS A 159 18.07 -11.92 37.25
CA LYS A 159 17.61 -12.99 38.15
C LYS A 159 18.73 -13.97 38.47
N VAL A 160 18.79 -14.46 39.71
CA VAL A 160 19.75 -15.49 40.17
C VAL A 160 18.97 -16.72 40.65
N LYS A 161 19.39 -17.92 40.25
CA LYS A 161 18.72 -19.19 40.58
C LYS A 161 18.70 -19.43 42.10
N GLY A 162 17.56 -19.87 42.63
CA GLY A 162 17.36 -20.08 44.07
C GLY A 162 16.59 -18.95 44.77
N GLU A 163 15.97 -18.06 44.00
CA GLU A 163 14.68 -17.45 44.36
C GLU A 163 13.59 -18.51 44.55
#